data_AF-A0A950SQB5-F1
#
_entry.id   AF-A0A950SQB5-F1
#
_cell.length_a   1.000
_cell.length_b   1.000
_cell.length_c   1.000
_cell.angle_alpha   90.00
_cell.angle_beta   90.00
_cell.angle_gamma   90.00
#
_symmetry.space_group_name_H-M   'P 1'
#
loop_
_entity.id
_entity.type
_entity.pdbx_description
1 polymer ?
#
loop_
_entity_poly.entity_id
_entity_poly.type
_entity_poly.pdbx_seq_one_letter_code
_entity_poly.pdbx_strand_id
1 'polypeptide(L)'
;MTQIFIISGTLWIVPADWNAADNSVETIGAGGGGQTADASFAGSGGGGGAYSKVTNLSLVAGNTVAVQIGGGGISGSAGGDTWFNGTGLATSSVGAQGGVGGADNSGGAGGLSANGVGQIRFPGGSGGAVGGSNPWTGAGGGGAAGPYGAGGPGGSPNNQVFAGGGGGGGNGNGTAGANGDGATGNGGTGGSGNSEIGGGTGDMGSGAGSAAAGSGGGGGGGRYGSSSDGGGGATGVEFDSAHGSGGGGGGGGGRDFGGTSGAGNGGIGANYGGGGGGGGYPRNNTDFGAGGNGAPGVIVVTYTPATGATVTADSPNAVEYQAFGRADQLDAVEIRGLISSDGGLPIEGRPQVRGDGGTPIEASSGTLGTSFLPIQSTGSLSPGAEALLPFEFHAAQSARAVNCAEWSTIQPLDAAIAIELLATRPGETMFDLECLANGAKILIDVPLCLQWADPPILAPVVASTRLLRSPGRVRVLAGRGSLHRLRGL
;
A
#
# COMPACT_ATOMS: atom_id res chain seq x y z
N MET A 1 -6.00 0.45 -10.83
CA MET A 1 -4.55 0.66 -10.66
C MET A 1 -4.27 0.81 -9.18
N THR A 2 -3.28 0.10 -8.68
CA THR A 2 -2.84 0.09 -7.29
C THR A 2 -1.44 0.70 -7.24
N GLN A 3 -1.19 1.60 -6.28
CA GLN A 3 0.12 2.21 -6.05
C GLN A 3 0.53 1.98 -4.59
N ILE A 4 1.77 1.54 -4.38
CA ILE A 4 2.31 1.16 -3.07
C ILE A 4 3.65 1.87 -2.89
N PHE A 5 3.80 2.58 -1.77
CA PHE A 5 5.06 3.20 -1.35
C PHE A 5 5.71 2.34 -0.27
N ILE A 6 6.91 1.85 -0.54
CA ILE A 6 7.74 1.15 0.44
C ILE A 6 8.79 2.16 0.93
N ILE A 7 8.65 2.57 2.19
CA ILE A 7 9.48 3.60 2.84
C ILE A 7 10.35 3.05 3.97
N SER A 8 10.18 1.77 4.31
CA SER A 8 10.96 1.05 5.31
C SER A 8 10.85 -0.47 5.12
N GLY A 9 11.62 -1.23 5.89
CA GLY A 9 11.64 -2.69 5.84
C GLY A 9 12.72 -3.25 4.92
N THR A 10 12.87 -4.58 4.95
CA THR A 10 13.88 -5.34 4.18
C THR A 10 13.27 -6.42 3.30
N LEU A 11 11.97 -6.67 3.43
CA LEU A 11 11.22 -7.68 2.70
C LEU A 11 9.88 -7.09 2.23
N TRP A 12 9.43 -7.50 1.05
CA TRP A 12 8.12 -7.17 0.50
C TRP A 12 7.45 -8.42 -0.05
N ILE A 13 6.17 -8.60 0.25
CA ILE A 13 5.38 -9.72 -0.25
C ILE A 13 4.70 -9.28 -1.54
N VAL A 14 4.95 -10.02 -2.63
CA VAL A 14 4.31 -9.79 -3.92
C VAL A 14 2.80 -10.03 -3.77
N PRO A 15 1.94 -9.07 -4.11
CA PRO A 15 0.50 -9.22 -4.01
C PRO A 15 -0.01 -10.46 -4.75
N ALA A 16 -1.03 -11.11 -4.19
CA ALA A 16 -1.64 -12.31 -4.78
C ALA A 16 -2.25 -12.03 -6.17
N ASP A 17 -2.63 -10.78 -6.44
CA ASP A 17 -3.19 -10.28 -7.68
C ASP A 17 -2.15 -9.62 -8.60
N TRP A 18 -0.85 -9.89 -8.41
CA TRP A 18 0.22 -9.30 -9.22
C TRP A 18 0.05 -9.59 -10.71
N ASN A 19 0.04 -8.54 -11.52
CA ASN A 19 0.03 -8.62 -12.97
C ASN A 19 1.42 -8.33 -13.55
N ALA A 20 2.11 -9.38 -14.00
CA ALA A 20 3.45 -9.26 -14.59
C ALA A 20 3.47 -8.48 -15.92
N ALA A 21 2.32 -8.29 -16.58
CA ALA A 21 2.21 -7.62 -17.88
C ALA A 21 1.83 -6.14 -17.79
N ASP A 22 1.42 -5.65 -16.61
CA ASP A 22 1.03 -4.25 -16.40
C ASP A 22 1.44 -3.79 -15.00
N ASN A 23 2.74 -3.51 -14.86
CA ASN A 23 3.32 -2.96 -13.64
C ASN A 23 4.54 -2.07 -13.92
N SER A 24 4.88 -1.25 -12.94
CA SER A 24 6.16 -0.57 -12.85
C SER A 24 6.67 -0.52 -11.42
N VAL A 25 7.99 -0.65 -11.27
CA VAL A 25 8.69 -0.44 -10.01
C VAL A 25 9.73 0.65 -10.20
N GLU A 26 9.69 1.64 -9.32
CA GLU A 26 10.51 2.85 -9.38
C GLU A 26 11.27 3.01 -8.06
N THR A 27 12.51 3.48 -8.13
CA THR A 27 13.37 3.66 -6.96
C THR A 27 14.02 5.03 -7.00
N ILE A 28 14.07 5.69 -5.84
CA ILE A 28 14.88 6.89 -5.61
C ILE A 28 15.90 6.57 -4.52
N GLY A 29 17.18 6.80 -4.80
CA GLY A 29 18.27 6.66 -3.84
C GLY A 29 18.16 7.73 -2.75
N ALA A 30 18.76 7.51 -1.58
CA ALA A 30 18.75 8.52 -0.54
C ALA A 30 19.69 9.70 -0.87
N GLY A 31 19.42 10.88 -0.33
CA GLY A 31 20.30 12.05 -0.46
C GLY A 31 21.46 11.98 0.53
N GLY A 32 22.61 12.54 0.16
CA GLY A 32 23.74 12.78 1.05
C GLY A 32 23.49 13.99 1.97
N GLY A 33 24.08 13.98 3.15
CA GLY A 33 24.02 15.13 4.06
C GLY A 33 25.02 16.22 3.65
N GLY A 34 24.63 17.47 3.84
CA GLY A 34 25.56 18.60 3.71
C GLY A 34 26.61 18.57 4.81
N GLN A 35 27.74 19.22 4.58
CA GLN A 35 28.84 19.25 5.55
C GLN A 35 28.58 20.29 6.65
N THR A 36 28.94 19.97 7.88
CA THR A 36 29.06 20.94 8.97
C THR A 36 30.26 21.84 8.72
N ALA A 37 30.11 23.15 8.91
CA ALA A 37 31.24 24.07 8.81
C ALA A 37 32.30 23.77 9.90
N ASP A 38 33.55 24.10 9.62
CA ASP A 38 34.64 24.00 10.58
C ASP A 38 35.57 25.21 10.50
N ALA A 39 36.66 25.20 11.28
CA ALA A 39 37.60 26.33 11.38
C ALA A 39 38.35 26.67 10.07
N SER A 40 38.23 25.84 9.04
CA SER A 40 38.92 25.99 7.76
C SER A 40 37.97 26.34 6.61
N PHE A 41 36.67 26.00 6.71
CA PHE A 41 35.70 26.21 5.64
C PHE A 41 34.25 26.22 6.12
N ALA A 42 33.37 26.88 5.35
CA ALA A 42 31.93 26.68 5.45
C ALA A 42 31.52 25.30 4.91
N GLY A 43 30.31 24.85 5.23
CA GLY A 43 29.80 23.56 4.78
C GLY A 43 29.43 23.54 3.29
N SER A 44 29.86 22.49 2.58
CA SER A 44 29.37 22.15 1.24
C SER A 44 28.02 21.43 1.29
N GLY A 45 27.26 21.45 0.18
CA GLY A 45 25.99 20.73 0.10
C GLY A 45 26.18 19.25 -0.21
N GLY A 46 25.26 18.40 0.25
CA GLY A 46 25.17 16.98 -0.12
C GLY A 46 24.48 16.77 -1.47
N GLY A 47 24.81 15.68 -2.15
CA GLY A 47 24.20 15.31 -3.43
C GLY A 47 22.83 14.65 -3.27
N GLY A 48 21.94 14.83 -4.24
CA GLY A 48 20.65 14.15 -4.29
C GLY A 48 20.77 12.70 -4.80
N GLY A 49 19.77 11.89 -4.48
CA GLY A 49 19.68 10.50 -4.94
C GLY A 49 19.35 10.36 -6.43
N ALA A 50 19.82 9.26 -7.03
CA ALA A 50 19.44 8.88 -8.39
C ALA A 50 18.01 8.36 -8.46
N TYR A 51 17.50 8.17 -9.68
CA TYR A 51 16.21 7.55 -9.97
C TYR A 51 16.40 6.38 -10.93
N SER A 52 15.60 5.32 -10.76
CA SER A 52 15.55 4.20 -11.69
C SER A 52 14.14 3.60 -11.78
N LYS A 53 13.77 3.11 -12.96
CA LYS A 53 12.46 2.48 -13.22
C LYS A 53 12.57 1.26 -14.11
N VAL A 54 11.76 0.26 -13.81
CA VAL A 54 11.49 -0.91 -14.66
C VAL A 54 9.99 -1.07 -14.85
N THR A 55 9.56 -1.48 -16.04
CA THR A 55 8.17 -1.85 -16.32
C THR A 55 8.05 -3.33 -16.64
N ASN A 56 6.89 -3.91 -16.37
CA ASN A 56 6.53 -5.31 -16.64
C ASN A 56 7.52 -6.28 -15.97
N LEU A 57 7.83 -6.03 -14.70
CA LEU A 57 8.67 -6.91 -13.91
C LEU A 57 7.91 -8.19 -13.59
N SER A 58 8.46 -9.32 -14.04
CA SER A 58 7.88 -10.64 -13.76
C SER A 58 8.25 -11.07 -12.34
N LEU A 59 7.25 -11.11 -11.46
CA LEU A 59 7.34 -11.64 -10.11
C LEU A 59 6.29 -12.73 -9.92
N VAL A 60 6.55 -13.63 -8.99
CA VAL A 60 5.60 -14.68 -8.62
C VAL A 60 4.71 -14.15 -7.49
N ALA A 61 3.39 -14.14 -7.70
CA ALA A 61 2.42 -13.71 -6.71
C ALA A 61 2.56 -14.51 -5.39
N GLY A 62 2.47 -13.83 -4.25
CA GLY A 62 2.64 -14.42 -2.92
C GLY A 62 4.09 -14.67 -2.48
N ASN A 63 5.08 -14.60 -3.39
CA ASN A 63 6.48 -14.72 -2.99
C ASN A 63 6.96 -13.50 -2.23
N THR A 64 8.00 -13.68 -1.42
CA THR A 64 8.70 -12.57 -0.76
C THR A 64 9.94 -12.18 -1.56
N VAL A 65 10.16 -10.88 -1.73
CA VAL A 65 11.37 -10.31 -2.34
C VAL A 65 12.10 -9.44 -1.32
N ALA A 66 13.43 -9.44 -1.38
CA ALA A 66 14.24 -8.54 -0.59
C ALA A 66 14.22 -7.13 -1.17
N VAL A 67 14.21 -6.13 -0.30
CA VAL A 67 14.24 -4.71 -0.64
C VAL A 67 15.19 -3.97 0.29
N GLN A 68 15.67 -2.81 -0.14
CA GLN A 68 16.37 -1.87 0.73
C GLN A 68 15.91 -0.45 0.41
N ILE A 69 15.56 0.28 1.46
CA ILE A 69 15.37 1.72 1.40
C ILE A 69 16.64 2.39 1.88
N GLY A 70 17.23 3.24 1.04
CA GLY A 70 18.41 4.01 1.41
C GLY A 70 18.10 4.94 2.58
N GLY A 71 18.93 4.89 3.63
CA GLY A 71 18.88 5.89 4.70
C GLY A 71 19.47 7.22 4.24
N GLY A 72 18.83 8.33 4.61
CA GLY A 72 19.35 9.67 4.36
C GLY A 72 20.71 9.86 5.02
N GLY A 73 21.64 10.50 4.31
CA GLY A 73 22.94 10.84 4.86
C GLY A 73 22.82 11.86 5.98
N ILE A 74 23.45 11.60 7.12
CA ILE A 74 23.70 12.63 8.13
C ILE A 74 24.79 13.61 7.63
N SER A 75 25.04 14.69 8.38
CA SER A 75 26.06 15.68 8.00
C SER A 75 27.37 15.07 7.48
N GLY A 76 27.79 15.47 6.29
CA GLY A 76 28.99 15.00 5.57
C GLY A 76 28.97 13.55 5.10
N SER A 77 27.90 12.80 5.37
CA SER A 77 27.79 11.37 5.05
C SER A 77 26.96 11.12 3.78
N ALA A 78 27.32 10.08 3.05
CA ALA A 78 26.56 9.63 1.88
C ALA A 78 25.18 9.06 2.30
N GLY A 79 24.21 9.22 1.40
CA GLY A 79 22.93 8.51 1.46
C GLY A 79 23.09 7.06 1.01
N GLY A 80 22.24 6.17 1.54
CA GLY A 80 22.19 4.78 1.12
C GLY A 80 21.53 4.57 -0.25
N ASP A 81 21.91 3.49 -0.90
CA ASP A 81 21.25 3.02 -2.13
C ASP A 81 19.87 2.44 -1.82
N THR A 82 18.94 2.64 -2.76
CA THR A 82 17.59 2.06 -2.70
C THR A 82 17.43 1.02 -3.80
N TRP A 83 17.01 -0.20 -3.49
CA TRP A 83 16.91 -1.27 -4.48
C TRP A 83 15.79 -2.27 -4.17
N PHE A 84 15.29 -2.94 -5.21
CA PHE A 84 14.17 -3.86 -5.15
C PHE A 84 14.49 -5.20 -5.83
N ASN A 85 14.16 -6.30 -5.16
CA ASN A 85 14.32 -7.68 -5.63
C ASN A 85 15.77 -8.03 -6.00
N GLY A 86 16.64 -8.06 -4.99
CA GLY A 86 18.06 -8.43 -5.11
C GLY A 86 18.73 -8.57 -3.73
N THR A 87 20.07 -8.60 -3.69
CA THR A 87 20.84 -8.57 -2.43
C THR A 87 21.71 -7.31 -2.29
N GLY A 88 21.64 -6.42 -3.29
CA GLY A 88 22.36 -5.16 -3.37
C GLY A 88 22.09 -4.47 -4.70
N LEU A 89 22.45 -3.18 -4.79
CA LEU A 89 22.13 -2.31 -5.94
C LEU A 89 22.44 -2.95 -7.31
N ALA A 90 23.63 -3.50 -7.49
CA ALA A 90 24.05 -4.05 -8.80
C ALA A 90 23.36 -5.37 -9.19
N THR A 91 22.71 -6.04 -8.25
CA THR A 91 22.07 -7.36 -8.44
C THR A 91 20.55 -7.29 -8.35
N SER A 92 20.00 -6.10 -8.13
CA SER A 92 18.57 -5.89 -8.00
C SER A 92 17.88 -5.85 -9.36
N SER A 93 16.57 -6.04 -9.36
CA SER A 93 15.76 -5.87 -10.58
C SER A 93 15.62 -4.39 -10.97
N VAL A 94 15.61 -3.52 -9.96
CA VAL A 94 15.67 -2.06 -10.11
C VAL A 94 16.34 -1.47 -8.89
N GLY A 95 17.11 -0.40 -9.06
CA GLY A 95 17.81 0.23 -7.95
C GLY A 95 18.50 1.53 -8.34
N ALA A 96 18.53 2.47 -7.40
CA ALA A 96 19.05 3.80 -7.58
C ALA A 96 20.13 4.09 -6.53
N GLN A 97 21.25 4.67 -6.98
CA GLN A 97 22.35 5.03 -6.12
C GLN A 97 21.99 6.21 -5.21
N GLY A 98 22.43 6.16 -3.96
CA GLY A 98 22.38 7.30 -3.05
C GLY A 98 23.34 8.43 -3.47
N GLY A 99 23.05 9.65 -3.02
CA GLY A 99 23.91 10.81 -3.18
C GLY A 99 25.07 10.80 -2.19
N VAL A 100 26.18 11.43 -2.56
CA VAL A 100 27.38 11.55 -1.70
C VAL A 100 27.20 12.72 -0.74
N GLY A 101 27.76 12.61 0.47
CA GLY A 101 27.81 13.73 1.42
C GLY A 101 28.68 14.88 0.91
N GLY A 102 28.44 16.09 1.43
CA GLY A 102 29.34 17.21 1.19
C GLY A 102 30.75 16.92 1.73
N ALA A 103 31.77 17.35 1.00
CA ALA A 103 33.17 17.23 1.39
C ALA A 103 33.87 18.59 1.34
N ASP A 104 35.09 18.66 1.86
CA ASP A 104 35.85 19.90 1.97
C ASP A 104 35.92 20.62 0.62
N ASN A 105 35.37 21.84 0.57
CA ASN A 105 35.32 22.69 -0.63
C ASN A 105 34.67 22.07 -1.88
N SER A 106 34.05 20.90 -1.77
CA SER A 106 33.43 20.18 -2.88
C SER A 106 32.03 19.72 -2.50
N GLY A 107 31.05 20.13 -3.32
CA GLY A 107 29.70 19.63 -3.17
C GLY A 107 29.66 18.12 -3.38
N GLY A 108 28.83 17.43 -2.60
CA GLY A 108 28.60 16.00 -2.75
C GLY A 108 28.07 15.68 -4.14
N ALA A 109 28.65 14.68 -4.80
CA ALA A 109 28.15 14.20 -6.08
C ALA A 109 26.73 13.63 -5.92
N GLY A 110 25.85 13.90 -6.89
CA GLY A 110 24.56 13.22 -6.96
C GLY A 110 24.72 11.73 -7.26
N GLY A 111 23.72 10.93 -6.90
CA GLY A 111 23.69 9.50 -7.24
C GLY A 111 23.81 9.32 -8.76
N LEU A 112 24.69 8.42 -9.19
CA LEU A 112 24.99 8.25 -10.61
C LEU A 112 23.99 7.30 -11.27
N SER A 113 23.37 7.73 -12.38
CA SER A 113 22.52 6.87 -13.20
C SER A 113 23.27 5.67 -13.79
N ALA A 114 24.58 5.79 -14.00
CA ALA A 114 25.44 4.72 -14.50
C ALA A 114 25.53 3.53 -13.53
N ASN A 115 25.41 3.78 -12.23
CA ASN A 115 25.40 2.75 -11.19
C ASN A 115 23.99 2.23 -10.89
N GLY A 116 22.94 2.89 -11.40
CA GLY A 116 21.56 2.46 -11.25
C GLY A 116 21.21 1.28 -12.14
N VAL A 117 20.27 0.46 -11.66
CA VAL A 117 19.71 -0.69 -12.39
C VAL A 117 18.25 -0.37 -12.74
N GLY A 118 17.91 -0.49 -14.02
CA GLY A 118 16.59 -0.16 -14.54
C GLY A 118 16.63 0.21 -16.02
N GLN A 119 15.47 0.31 -16.63
CA GLN A 119 15.29 0.70 -18.04
C GLN A 119 15.45 2.21 -18.20
N ILE A 120 14.81 2.98 -17.31
CA ILE A 120 14.92 4.45 -17.25
C ILE A 120 15.73 4.80 -16.02
N ARG A 121 16.73 5.68 -16.18
CA ARG A 121 17.66 6.05 -15.11
C ARG A 121 18.04 7.52 -15.23
N PHE A 122 18.01 8.25 -14.11
CA PHE A 122 18.40 9.65 -14.06
C PHE A 122 19.32 9.91 -12.86
N PRO A 123 20.35 10.76 -13.03
CA PRO A 123 21.26 11.10 -11.94
C PRO A 123 20.64 12.14 -11.00
N GLY A 124 20.99 12.05 -9.72
CA GLY A 124 20.68 13.12 -8.77
C GLY A 124 21.52 14.38 -9.03
N GLY A 125 21.09 15.51 -8.50
CA GLY A 125 21.84 16.75 -8.55
C GLY A 125 23.03 16.73 -7.61
N SER A 126 24.15 17.36 -8.00
CA SER A 126 25.26 17.59 -7.07
C SER A 126 24.92 18.67 -6.05
N GLY A 127 25.49 18.58 -4.85
CA GLY A 127 25.52 19.71 -3.92
C GLY A 127 26.36 20.87 -4.46
N GLY A 128 26.13 22.06 -3.95
CA GLY A 128 26.95 23.24 -4.21
C GLY A 128 28.30 23.13 -3.51
N ALA A 129 29.33 23.70 -4.13
CA ALA A 129 30.67 23.77 -3.59
C ALA A 129 30.90 25.11 -2.88
N VAL A 130 31.74 25.11 -1.84
CA VAL A 130 32.22 26.32 -1.17
C VAL A 130 33.58 26.70 -1.76
N GLY A 131 33.63 27.82 -2.48
CA GLY A 131 34.83 28.24 -3.21
C GLY A 131 35.75 29.13 -2.36
N GLY A 132 36.92 28.62 -1.96
CA GLY A 132 38.03 29.40 -1.39
C GLY A 132 38.21 29.26 0.12
N SER A 133 39.25 29.91 0.67
CA SER A 133 39.69 29.78 2.07
C SER A 133 38.90 30.64 3.07
N ASN A 134 37.82 31.31 2.66
CA ASN A 134 37.07 32.24 3.50
C ASN A 134 35.56 32.43 3.19
N PRO A 135 34.82 31.49 2.56
CA PRO A 135 33.37 31.63 2.41
C PRO A 135 32.70 31.54 3.78
N TRP A 136 31.83 32.51 4.07
CA TRP A 136 31.17 32.63 5.38
C TRP A 136 29.89 31.81 5.47
N THR A 137 29.34 31.41 4.33
CA THR A 137 28.01 30.80 4.21
C THR A 137 28.10 29.42 3.58
N GLY A 138 27.12 28.58 3.92
CA GLY A 138 27.01 27.23 3.39
C GLY A 138 26.47 27.18 1.97
N ALA A 139 26.76 26.09 1.27
CA ALA A 139 26.21 25.80 -0.05
C ALA A 139 24.89 25.02 0.00
N GLY A 140 24.07 25.09 -1.06
CA GLY A 140 22.83 24.33 -1.16
C GLY A 140 23.06 22.86 -1.51
N GLY A 141 22.19 21.96 -1.06
CA GLY A 141 22.17 20.55 -1.45
C GLY A 141 21.58 20.33 -2.84
N GLY A 142 21.91 19.19 -3.46
CA GLY A 142 21.37 18.78 -4.76
C GLY A 142 19.96 18.19 -4.64
N GLY A 143 19.14 18.41 -5.66
CA GLY A 143 17.82 17.79 -5.75
C GLY A 143 17.90 16.31 -6.14
N ALA A 144 16.91 15.52 -5.75
CA ALA A 144 16.76 14.14 -6.20
C ALA A 144 16.33 14.08 -7.66
N ALA A 145 16.73 13.02 -8.35
CA ALA A 145 16.13 12.66 -9.61
C ALA A 145 14.70 12.11 -9.41
N GLY A 146 13.91 12.13 -10.48
CA GLY A 146 12.54 11.60 -10.47
C GLY A 146 12.08 11.15 -11.85
N PRO A 147 10.80 10.76 -12.00
CA PRO A 147 10.25 10.23 -13.25
C PRO A 147 10.44 11.14 -14.47
N TYR A 148 10.54 12.44 -14.26
CA TYR A 148 10.65 13.44 -15.32
C TYR A 148 12.09 13.84 -15.66
N GLY A 149 13.10 13.44 -14.88
CA GLY A 149 14.50 13.72 -15.20
C GLY A 149 15.44 13.79 -14.00
N ALA A 150 16.63 14.33 -14.28
CA ALA A 150 17.71 14.49 -13.30
C ALA A 150 17.35 15.52 -12.22
N GLY A 151 17.99 15.41 -11.06
CA GLY A 151 17.90 16.45 -10.03
C GLY A 151 18.73 17.68 -10.39
N GLY A 152 18.25 18.87 -10.02
CA GLY A 152 18.97 20.13 -10.18
C GLY A 152 20.14 20.23 -9.19
N PRO A 153 21.27 20.83 -9.58
CA PRO A 153 22.39 21.05 -8.68
C PRO A 153 22.09 22.15 -7.65
N GLY A 154 22.72 22.05 -6.48
CA GLY A 154 22.68 23.10 -5.45
C GLY A 154 23.52 24.32 -5.81
N GLY A 155 23.09 25.49 -5.34
CA GLY A 155 23.78 26.77 -5.50
C GLY A 155 25.01 26.87 -4.59
N SER A 156 26.02 27.59 -5.06
CA SER A 156 27.24 27.87 -4.30
C SER A 156 27.17 29.23 -3.62
N PRO A 157 27.80 29.45 -2.46
CA PRO A 157 28.03 30.79 -1.96
C PRO A 157 29.06 31.49 -2.86
N ASN A 158 28.94 32.81 -2.98
CA ASN A 158 29.97 33.59 -3.68
C ASN A 158 31.19 33.84 -2.76
N ASN A 159 32.37 34.02 -3.35
CA ASN A 159 33.64 34.22 -2.61
C ASN A 159 33.83 35.67 -2.12
N GLN A 160 32.76 36.40 -1.81
CA GLN A 160 32.87 37.75 -1.26
C GLN A 160 32.57 37.76 0.23
N VAL A 161 33.16 38.75 0.90
CA VAL A 161 33.02 38.99 2.35
C VAL A 161 31.56 39.23 2.74
N PHE A 162 30.64 39.39 1.77
CA PHE A 162 29.21 39.67 1.96
C PHE A 162 28.23 38.69 1.24
N ALA A 163 28.59 37.42 1.02
CA ALA A 163 27.73 36.37 0.46
C ALA A 163 26.58 35.83 1.36
N GLY A 164 25.38 35.64 0.81
CA GLY A 164 24.36 34.76 1.40
C GLY A 164 24.66 33.27 1.16
N GLY A 165 23.90 32.37 1.79
CA GLY A 165 23.96 30.93 1.53
C GLY A 165 23.43 30.56 0.15
N GLY A 166 23.89 29.45 -0.43
CA GLY A 166 23.38 28.95 -1.71
C GLY A 166 21.99 28.34 -1.60
N GLY A 167 21.16 28.47 -2.63
CA GLY A 167 19.85 27.79 -2.70
C GLY A 167 20.00 26.30 -3.04
N GLY A 168 19.09 25.45 -2.55
CA GLY A 168 19.05 24.03 -2.88
C GLY A 168 18.58 23.77 -4.32
N GLY A 169 18.98 22.65 -4.90
CA GLY A 169 18.58 22.24 -6.25
C GLY A 169 17.14 21.74 -6.34
N GLY A 170 16.49 21.95 -7.48
CA GLY A 170 15.14 21.46 -7.76
C GLY A 170 15.09 19.94 -7.96
N ASN A 171 13.94 19.32 -7.70
CA ASN A 171 13.73 17.89 -7.87
C ASN A 171 13.27 17.53 -9.30
N GLY A 172 13.56 16.31 -9.76
CA GLY A 172 12.90 15.67 -10.91
C GLY A 172 12.76 16.52 -12.17
N ASN A 173 13.86 16.81 -12.86
CA ASN A 173 13.98 17.80 -13.95
C ASN A 173 13.88 19.27 -13.51
N GLY A 174 14.04 19.51 -12.20
CA GLY A 174 14.07 20.84 -11.63
C GLY A 174 15.32 21.64 -11.99
N THR A 175 15.24 22.95 -11.79
CA THR A 175 16.36 23.87 -12.10
C THR A 175 17.43 23.87 -11.00
N ALA A 176 18.59 24.43 -11.30
CA ALA A 176 19.64 24.65 -10.32
C ALA A 176 19.21 25.67 -9.25
N GLY A 177 19.68 25.46 -8.02
CA GLY A 177 19.61 26.49 -6.99
C GLY A 177 20.47 27.70 -7.36
N ALA A 178 20.00 28.90 -7.05
CA ALA A 178 20.77 30.11 -7.27
C ALA A 178 21.92 30.22 -6.26
N ASN A 179 23.01 30.83 -6.69
CA ASN A 179 24.09 31.20 -5.80
C ASN A 179 23.63 32.27 -4.80
N GLY A 180 24.28 32.34 -3.64
CA GLY A 180 24.09 33.46 -2.73
C GLY A 180 24.49 34.78 -3.39
N ASP A 181 23.82 35.89 -3.08
CA ASP A 181 24.17 37.22 -3.60
C ASP A 181 25.33 37.82 -2.79
N GLY A 182 26.35 38.35 -3.47
CA GLY A 182 27.57 38.90 -2.84
C GLY A 182 27.54 40.41 -2.67
N ALA A 183 26.65 41.10 -3.37
CA ALA A 183 26.45 42.53 -3.25
C ALA A 183 25.52 42.85 -2.08
N THR A 184 24.47 42.04 -1.93
CA THR A 184 23.49 42.23 -0.88
C THR A 184 23.71 41.28 0.30
N GLY A 185 24.17 40.06 0.06
CA GLY A 185 24.24 39.00 1.08
C GLY A 185 22.94 38.25 1.29
N ASN A 186 21.96 38.46 0.41
CA ASN A 186 20.74 37.66 0.40
C ASN A 186 21.06 36.21 0.06
N GLY A 187 20.32 35.28 0.67
CA GLY A 187 20.39 33.87 0.32
C GLY A 187 19.96 33.64 -1.13
N GLY A 188 20.55 32.62 -1.76
CA GLY A 188 20.15 32.18 -3.09
C GLY A 188 18.75 31.56 -3.06
N THR A 189 17.94 31.80 -4.09
CA THR A 189 16.66 31.09 -4.26
C THR A 189 16.91 29.62 -4.56
N GLY A 190 16.04 28.74 -4.06
CA GLY A 190 16.04 27.34 -4.46
C GLY A 190 15.70 27.16 -5.94
N GLY A 191 16.09 26.03 -6.51
CA GLY A 191 15.69 25.61 -7.85
C GLY A 191 14.22 25.20 -7.89
N SER A 192 13.54 25.46 -9.00
CA SER A 192 12.15 25.06 -9.22
C SER A 192 12.00 23.54 -9.35
N GLY A 193 10.86 23.00 -8.94
CA GLY A 193 10.48 21.59 -9.18
C GLY A 193 10.02 21.31 -10.62
N ASN A 194 9.57 20.09 -10.88
CA ASN A 194 9.12 19.63 -12.20
C ASN A 194 7.90 20.39 -12.77
N SER A 195 7.09 20.99 -11.89
CA SER A 195 5.85 21.68 -12.24
C SER A 195 6.09 23.15 -12.56
N GLU A 196 7.36 23.55 -12.66
CA GLU A 196 7.85 24.93 -12.84
C GLU A 196 7.38 25.92 -11.76
N ILE A 197 6.73 25.43 -10.71
CA ILE A 197 6.46 26.19 -9.48
C ILE A 197 7.82 26.45 -8.83
N GLY A 198 8.15 27.74 -8.65
CA GLY A 198 9.50 28.19 -8.29
C GLY A 198 10.00 27.68 -6.93
N GLY A 199 11.33 27.61 -6.79
CA GLY A 199 11.98 27.19 -5.54
C GLY A 199 11.71 28.08 -4.34
N GLY A 200 12.11 27.60 -3.16
CA GLY A 200 12.04 28.38 -1.94
C GLY A 200 12.76 29.72 -2.08
N THR A 201 12.12 30.79 -1.63
CA THR A 201 12.74 32.12 -1.67
C THR A 201 13.95 32.15 -0.75
N GLY A 202 15.07 32.72 -1.22
CA GLY A 202 16.21 33.01 -0.36
C GLY A 202 15.88 34.08 0.68
N ASP A 203 16.52 34.02 1.85
CA ASP A 203 16.28 35.00 2.91
C ASP A 203 16.88 36.38 2.55
N MET A 204 16.06 37.43 2.67
CA MET A 204 16.46 38.84 2.51
C MET A 204 16.88 39.49 3.83
N GLY A 205 16.68 38.81 4.97
CA GLY A 205 17.10 39.21 6.32
C GLY A 205 16.14 38.72 7.42
N SER A 206 16.73 38.08 8.44
CA SER A 206 16.20 37.67 9.77
C SER A 206 15.45 36.33 9.92
N GLY A 207 15.38 35.47 8.90
CA GLY A 207 14.73 34.16 9.06
C GLY A 207 15.21 33.10 8.08
N ALA A 208 14.91 31.83 8.32
CA ALA A 208 15.25 30.79 7.34
C ALA A 208 14.44 31.01 6.04
N GLY A 209 15.07 30.83 4.87
CA GLY A 209 14.32 30.64 3.62
C GLY A 209 13.37 29.45 3.77
N SER A 210 12.23 29.44 3.09
CA SER A 210 11.28 28.31 3.15
C SER A 210 10.92 27.89 1.73
N ALA A 211 10.95 26.58 1.44
CA ALA A 211 10.35 26.03 0.22
C ALA A 211 8.87 25.70 0.47
N ALA A 212 8.00 26.00 -0.50
CA ALA A 212 6.63 25.51 -0.49
C ALA A 212 6.59 24.08 -1.06
N ALA A 213 5.62 23.25 -0.64
CA ALA A 213 5.46 21.91 -1.22
C ALA A 213 5.30 21.97 -2.76
N GLY A 214 5.94 21.05 -3.50
CA GLY A 214 5.96 21.03 -4.97
C GLY A 214 6.81 22.12 -5.64
N SER A 215 7.49 22.96 -4.86
CA SER A 215 8.19 24.15 -5.36
C SER A 215 9.68 23.92 -5.63
N GLY A 216 10.26 22.78 -5.22
CA GLY A 216 11.66 22.40 -5.51
C GLY A 216 12.62 22.60 -4.33
N GLY A 217 13.78 23.21 -4.57
CA GLY A 217 14.84 23.37 -3.56
C GLY A 217 14.56 24.45 -2.51
N GLY A 218 15.23 24.35 -1.37
CA GLY A 218 15.18 25.33 -0.28
C GLY A 218 15.92 26.63 -0.58
N GLY A 219 15.43 27.76 -0.08
CA GLY A 219 16.17 29.02 -0.15
C GLY A 219 17.39 29.03 0.79
N GLY A 220 18.47 29.69 0.40
CA GLY A 220 19.65 29.90 1.24
C GLY A 220 19.37 30.84 2.42
N GLY A 221 20.14 30.67 3.50
CA GLY A 221 20.16 31.56 4.64
C GLY A 221 20.72 32.95 4.29
N GLY A 222 20.19 33.97 4.97
CA GLY A 222 20.47 35.37 4.71
C GLY A 222 21.76 35.92 5.34
N ARG A 223 21.83 37.25 5.33
CA ARG A 223 23.03 38.09 5.49
C ARG A 223 23.79 37.96 6.82
N TYR A 224 25.06 38.35 6.71
CA TYR A 224 25.96 39.01 7.67
C TYR A 224 25.31 39.59 8.91
N GLY A 225 25.70 39.05 10.07
CA GLY A 225 25.29 39.52 11.39
C GLY A 225 24.04 38.84 11.94
N SER A 226 23.27 38.11 11.12
CA SER A 226 22.17 37.24 11.54
C SER A 226 22.46 35.78 11.19
N SER A 227 22.23 34.88 12.14
CA SER A 227 22.40 33.44 12.00
C SER A 227 21.18 32.76 11.38
N SER A 228 20.93 32.98 10.10
CA SER A 228 19.78 32.38 9.41
C SER A 228 20.09 30.97 8.93
N ASP A 229 19.27 29.99 9.32
CA ASP A 229 19.33 28.65 8.76
C ASP A 229 18.94 28.65 7.27
N GLY A 230 19.45 27.68 6.51
CA GLY A 230 18.98 27.40 5.18
C GLY A 230 17.59 26.75 5.20
N GLY A 231 16.79 27.02 4.18
CA GLY A 231 15.47 26.43 4.04
C GLY A 231 15.53 24.96 3.68
N GLY A 232 14.60 24.17 4.23
CA GLY A 232 14.39 22.79 3.78
C GLY A 232 13.98 22.75 2.30
N GLY A 233 14.33 21.67 1.61
CA GLY A 233 13.77 21.36 0.29
C GLY A 233 12.28 21.03 0.38
N ALA A 234 11.61 20.94 -0.78
CA ALA A 234 10.22 20.50 -0.90
C ALA A 234 10.10 19.17 -1.64
N THR A 235 9.14 18.36 -1.20
CA THR A 235 8.75 17.13 -1.90
C THR A 235 7.99 17.50 -3.17
N GLY A 236 8.36 16.86 -4.28
CA GLY A 236 7.60 16.87 -5.52
C GLY A 236 6.26 16.13 -5.41
N VAL A 237 5.49 16.16 -6.49
CA VAL A 237 4.15 15.55 -6.60
C VAL A 237 4.05 14.63 -7.82
N GLU A 238 5.20 14.06 -8.22
CA GLU A 238 5.29 13.26 -9.45
C GLU A 238 4.58 11.90 -9.35
N PHE A 239 4.43 11.37 -8.13
CA PHE A 239 3.78 10.07 -7.90
C PHE A 239 2.31 10.24 -7.53
N ASP A 240 2.00 11.20 -6.65
CA ASP A 240 0.65 11.62 -6.28
C ASP A 240 0.67 13.05 -5.70
N SER A 241 -0.44 13.51 -5.10
CA SER A 241 -0.55 14.87 -4.53
C SER A 241 0.36 15.18 -3.34
N ALA A 242 0.99 14.17 -2.73
CA ALA A 242 1.81 14.30 -1.51
C ALA A 242 3.19 13.65 -1.62
N HIS A 243 3.45 12.84 -2.65
CA HIS A 243 4.67 12.06 -2.83
C HIS A 243 5.36 12.36 -4.15
N GLY A 244 6.68 12.49 -4.08
CA GLY A 244 7.54 12.75 -5.22
C GLY A 244 9.01 12.84 -4.82
N SER A 245 9.84 13.07 -5.82
CA SER A 245 11.27 13.35 -5.66
C SER A 245 11.50 14.60 -4.83
N GLY A 246 12.52 14.62 -3.98
CA GLY A 246 12.77 15.69 -3.03
C GLY A 246 13.77 16.73 -3.52
N GLY A 247 13.47 18.02 -3.29
CA GLY A 247 14.40 19.12 -3.52
C GLY A 247 15.55 19.14 -2.50
N GLY A 248 16.67 19.75 -2.88
CA GLY A 248 17.81 19.95 -1.98
C GLY A 248 17.55 21.05 -0.95
N GLY A 249 18.19 20.97 0.21
CA GLY A 249 18.14 22.04 1.23
C GLY A 249 19.03 23.24 0.89
N GLY A 250 18.67 24.44 1.32
CA GLY A 250 19.49 25.64 1.19
C GLY A 250 20.68 25.65 2.17
N GLY A 251 21.75 26.36 1.83
CA GLY A 251 22.91 26.53 2.72
C GLY A 251 22.68 27.55 3.83
N GLY A 252 23.33 27.36 4.98
CA GLY A 252 23.21 28.24 6.14
C GLY A 252 23.94 29.58 6.01
N GLY A 253 23.44 30.61 6.71
CA GLY A 253 24.05 31.94 6.78
C GLY A 253 25.27 32.02 7.73
N GLY A 254 26.13 33.01 7.51
CA GLY A 254 27.38 33.24 8.24
C GLY A 254 27.26 34.37 9.28
N ARG A 255 28.20 34.43 10.25
CA ARG A 255 28.14 35.39 11.39
C ARG A 255 29.36 36.31 11.48
N ASP A 256 29.13 37.58 11.87
CA ASP A 256 30.16 38.61 12.14
C ASP A 256 30.46 38.84 13.64
N PHE A 257 31.56 39.57 13.93
CA PHE A 257 32.00 39.99 15.28
C PHE A 257 30.99 40.97 15.93
N GLY A 258 29.95 40.45 16.56
CA GLY A 258 28.99 41.28 17.30
C GLY A 258 27.67 40.60 17.63
N GLY A 259 27.28 39.56 16.89
CA GLY A 259 26.14 38.72 17.28
C GLY A 259 26.50 37.86 18.50
N THR A 260 25.50 37.39 19.26
CA THR A 260 25.63 36.35 20.31
C THR A 260 25.15 34.95 19.83
N SER A 261 24.44 34.90 18.70
CA SER A 261 23.92 33.76 17.89
C SER A 261 24.90 32.86 17.12
N GLY A 262 24.99 31.53 17.31
CA GLY A 262 25.81 30.63 16.45
C GLY A 262 25.51 30.69 14.95
N ALA A 263 26.41 30.28 14.04
CA ALA A 263 26.15 30.37 12.59
C ALA A 263 24.97 29.49 12.13
N GLY A 264 24.35 29.83 10.99
CA GLY A 264 23.15 29.17 10.50
C GLY A 264 23.42 27.74 10.02
N ASN A 265 22.50 26.83 10.32
CA ASN A 265 22.54 25.45 9.85
C ASN A 265 22.12 25.36 8.38
N GLY A 266 22.59 24.32 7.69
CA GLY A 266 22.06 23.96 6.38
C GLY A 266 20.65 23.38 6.49
N GLY A 267 19.82 23.65 5.50
CA GLY A 267 18.48 23.10 5.38
C GLY A 267 18.52 21.60 5.10
N ILE A 268 17.52 20.87 5.59
CA ILE A 268 17.35 19.45 5.28
C ILE A 268 16.92 19.24 3.82
N GLY A 269 17.35 18.13 3.21
CA GLY A 269 16.79 17.67 1.95
C GLY A 269 15.34 17.21 2.13
N ALA A 270 14.50 17.41 1.13
CA ALA A 270 13.12 16.92 1.15
C ALA A 270 13.04 15.43 0.83
N ASN A 271 11.99 14.79 1.33
CA ASN A 271 11.61 13.47 0.84
C ASN A 271 11.23 13.56 -0.65
N TYR A 272 11.57 12.60 -1.50
CA TYR A 272 12.52 11.50 -1.31
C TYR A 272 13.86 11.81 -2.01
N GLY A 273 14.98 11.49 -1.36
CA GLY A 273 16.32 11.57 -1.94
C GLY A 273 16.95 12.97 -2.04
N GLY A 274 16.34 14.02 -1.51
CA GLY A 274 16.93 15.37 -1.52
C GLY A 274 18.22 15.44 -0.70
N GLY A 275 19.24 16.12 -1.23
CA GLY A 275 20.51 16.36 -0.52
C GLY A 275 20.40 17.50 0.50
N GLY A 276 21.13 17.40 1.61
CA GLY A 276 21.16 18.44 2.65
C GLY A 276 22.04 19.63 2.28
N GLY A 277 21.69 20.83 2.76
CA GLY A 277 22.52 22.04 2.62
C GLY A 277 23.71 22.05 3.59
N GLY A 278 24.76 22.77 3.26
CA GLY A 278 25.93 22.95 4.13
C GLY A 278 25.70 24.00 5.20
N GLY A 279 26.40 23.88 6.33
CA GLY A 279 26.36 24.83 7.44
C GLY A 279 27.16 26.11 7.19
N GLY A 280 26.79 27.20 7.85
CA GLY A 280 27.49 28.48 7.80
C GLY A 280 28.70 28.57 8.74
N TYR A 281 29.63 29.46 8.42
CA TYR A 281 30.85 29.69 9.17
C TYR A 281 30.72 30.91 10.13
N PRO A 282 31.11 30.78 11.40
CA PRO A 282 31.10 31.88 12.38
C PRO A 282 32.46 32.59 12.46
N ARG A 283 32.51 33.93 12.38
CA ARG A 283 33.79 34.68 12.55
C ARG A 283 34.50 34.48 13.88
N ASN A 284 33.77 34.13 14.95
CA ASN A 284 34.34 33.94 16.28
C ASN A 284 34.92 32.53 16.50
N ASN A 285 34.81 31.63 15.53
CA ASN A 285 35.39 30.28 15.57
C ASN A 285 34.88 29.40 16.75
N THR A 286 33.66 29.61 17.24
CA THR A 286 33.11 28.84 18.38
C THR A 286 31.78 28.13 18.11
N ASP A 287 30.96 28.61 17.18
CA ASP A 287 29.58 28.12 16.99
C ASP A 287 29.26 27.85 15.50
N PHE A 288 29.78 26.74 14.95
CA PHE A 288 29.62 26.41 13.53
C PHE A 288 28.20 25.94 13.20
N GLY A 289 27.72 26.33 12.02
CA GLY A 289 26.46 25.82 11.49
C GLY A 289 26.60 24.34 11.14
N ALA A 290 25.63 23.53 11.56
CA ALA A 290 25.55 22.13 11.20
C ALA A 290 25.14 21.97 9.73
N GLY A 291 25.64 20.91 9.09
CA GLY A 291 25.13 20.46 7.80
C GLY A 291 23.73 19.87 7.93
N GLY A 292 22.86 20.16 6.96
CA GLY A 292 21.54 19.56 6.86
C GLY A 292 21.63 18.09 6.48
N ASN A 293 20.74 17.27 7.03
CA ASN A 293 20.64 15.86 6.64
C ASN A 293 20.03 15.73 5.23
N GLY A 294 20.49 14.71 4.49
CA GLY A 294 19.83 14.24 3.28
C GLY A 294 18.58 13.41 3.63
N ALA A 295 17.67 13.28 2.67
CA ALA A 295 16.43 12.54 2.84
C ALA A 295 16.57 11.06 2.48
N PRO A 296 15.77 10.17 3.11
CA PRO A 296 15.70 8.77 2.72
C PRO A 296 15.21 8.58 1.28
N GLY A 297 15.51 7.41 0.72
CA GLY A 297 14.99 6.96 -0.57
C GLY A 297 13.56 6.43 -0.48
N VAL A 298 13.03 5.92 -1.61
CA VAL A 298 11.71 5.27 -1.68
C VAL A 298 11.67 4.25 -2.81
N ILE A 299 10.82 3.23 -2.64
CA ILE A 299 10.39 2.35 -3.74
C ILE A 299 8.90 2.58 -3.98
N VAL A 300 8.52 2.80 -5.24
CA VAL A 300 7.14 2.96 -5.68
C VAL A 300 6.77 1.81 -6.60
N VAL A 301 5.78 1.03 -6.22
CA VAL A 301 5.23 -0.07 -7.03
C VAL A 301 3.86 0.35 -7.53
N THR A 302 3.67 0.37 -8.85
CA THR A 302 2.38 0.64 -9.49
C THR A 302 1.99 -0.55 -10.34
N TYR A 303 0.77 -1.06 -10.23
CA TYR A 303 0.30 -2.16 -11.09
C TYR A 303 -1.22 -2.15 -11.25
N THR A 304 -1.70 -2.80 -12.32
CA THR A 304 -3.13 -3.12 -12.47
C THR A 304 -3.35 -4.55 -11.96
N PRO A 305 -4.15 -4.79 -10.91
CA PRO A 305 -4.47 -6.13 -10.44
C PRO A 305 -4.88 -7.07 -11.57
N ALA A 306 -4.34 -8.28 -11.57
CA ALA A 306 -4.82 -9.33 -12.45
C ALA A 306 -6.30 -9.58 -12.10
N THR A 307 -7.21 -9.39 -13.05
CA THR A 307 -8.61 -9.77 -12.84
C THR A 307 -8.66 -11.27 -12.59
N GLY A 308 -9.24 -11.67 -11.45
CA GLY A 308 -9.45 -13.08 -11.12
C GLY A 308 -10.04 -13.82 -12.32
N ALA A 309 -9.51 -15.02 -12.59
CA ALA A 309 -9.93 -15.79 -13.75
C ALA A 309 -11.44 -16.05 -13.68
N THR A 310 -12.21 -15.34 -14.49
CA THR A 310 -13.59 -15.72 -14.79
C THR A 310 -13.49 -16.86 -15.79
N VAL A 311 -13.66 -18.10 -15.34
CA VAL A 311 -13.81 -19.24 -16.25
C VAL A 311 -15.22 -19.16 -16.83
N THR A 312 -15.38 -18.43 -17.93
CA THR A 312 -16.59 -18.52 -18.77
C THR A 312 -16.42 -19.76 -19.65
N ALA A 313 -16.94 -20.89 -19.20
CA ALA A 313 -17.11 -22.06 -20.06
C ALA A 313 -18.54 -22.03 -20.62
N ASP A 314 -18.69 -21.77 -21.92
CA ASP A 314 -19.90 -22.18 -22.64
C ASP A 314 -19.88 -23.70 -22.71
N SER A 315 -20.50 -24.35 -21.72
CA SER A 315 -20.72 -25.79 -21.75
C SER A 315 -22.16 -26.05 -22.19
N PRO A 316 -22.39 -26.70 -23.35
CA PRO A 316 -23.72 -27.20 -23.71
C PRO A 316 -24.18 -28.39 -22.85
N ASN A 317 -23.35 -28.82 -21.87
CA ASN A 317 -23.61 -29.92 -20.95
C ASN A 317 -23.61 -29.44 -19.49
N ALA A 318 -24.19 -30.25 -18.59
CA ALA A 318 -24.26 -30.01 -17.15
C ALA A 318 -22.96 -29.41 -16.59
N VAL A 319 -23.07 -28.28 -15.88
CA VAL A 319 -21.94 -27.59 -15.26
C VAL A 319 -21.61 -28.29 -13.95
N GLU A 320 -20.62 -29.18 -13.98
CA GLU A 320 -20.01 -29.73 -12.77
C GLU A 320 -18.92 -28.77 -12.29
N TYR A 321 -19.11 -28.14 -11.12
CA TYR A 321 -18.06 -27.35 -10.47
C TYR A 321 -17.48 -28.14 -9.30
N GLN A 322 -16.17 -28.42 -9.35
CA GLN A 322 -15.43 -29.06 -8.26
C GLN A 322 -14.38 -28.09 -7.75
N ALA A 323 -14.62 -27.48 -6.59
CA ALA A 323 -13.67 -26.58 -5.93
C ALA A 323 -12.89 -27.36 -4.86
N PHE A 324 -11.56 -27.38 -4.97
CA PHE A 324 -10.67 -27.93 -3.94
C PHE A 324 -9.95 -26.77 -3.24
N GLY A 325 -10.28 -26.53 -1.97
CA GLY A 325 -9.49 -25.64 -1.10
C GLY A 325 -8.67 -26.46 -0.11
N ARG A 326 -7.37 -26.21 -0.02
CA ARG A 326 -6.57 -26.49 1.18
C ARG A 326 -6.15 -25.14 1.75
N ALA A 327 -6.45 -24.90 3.02
CA ALA A 327 -5.95 -23.74 3.75
C ALA A 327 -5.24 -24.25 5.00
N ASP A 328 -3.99 -23.84 5.16
CA ASP A 328 -3.21 -24.03 6.40
C ASP A 328 -3.32 -22.78 7.30
N GLN A 329 -4.24 -21.84 7.00
CA GLN A 329 -4.54 -20.64 7.81
C GLN A 329 -6.04 -20.27 7.80
N LEU A 330 -6.46 -19.59 8.88
CA LEU A 330 -7.82 -19.24 9.32
C LEU A 330 -8.58 -18.23 8.43
N ASP A 331 -8.50 -18.34 7.10
CA ASP A 331 -9.28 -17.48 6.19
C ASP A 331 -10.56 -18.19 5.71
N ALA A 332 -11.65 -17.42 5.56
CA ALA A 332 -12.92 -17.93 5.05
C ALA A 332 -12.79 -18.32 3.58
N VAL A 333 -13.23 -19.54 3.24
CA VAL A 333 -13.34 -19.99 1.84
C VAL A 333 -14.72 -19.62 1.34
N GLU A 334 -14.81 -18.56 0.54
CA GLU A 334 -16.06 -18.12 -0.09
C GLU A 334 -16.18 -18.71 -1.50
N ILE A 335 -17.20 -19.56 -1.71
CA ILE A 335 -17.55 -20.09 -3.04
C ILE A 335 -18.86 -19.42 -3.47
N ARG A 336 -18.78 -18.43 -4.36
CA ARG A 336 -19.96 -17.79 -4.98
C ARG A 336 -20.17 -18.28 -6.40
N GLY A 337 -21.22 -19.06 -6.63
CA GLY A 337 -21.69 -19.42 -7.97
C GLY A 337 -22.94 -18.63 -8.36
N LEU A 338 -22.86 -17.83 -9.42
CA LEU A 338 -24.03 -17.22 -10.07
C LEU A 338 -24.26 -17.96 -11.39
N ILE A 339 -25.30 -18.80 -11.47
CA ILE A 339 -25.67 -19.54 -12.68
C ILE A 339 -26.92 -18.88 -13.27
N SER A 340 -26.79 -18.27 -14.45
CA SER A 340 -27.94 -17.90 -15.28
C SER A 340 -28.22 -19.06 -16.22
N SER A 341 -29.38 -19.71 -16.07
CA SER A 341 -29.80 -20.77 -16.99
C SER A 341 -31.14 -20.41 -17.62
N ASP A 342 -31.10 -20.04 -18.88
CA ASP A 342 -32.21 -20.00 -19.82
C ASP A 342 -32.49 -21.39 -20.45
N GLY A 343 -31.59 -22.36 -20.24
CA GLY A 343 -31.58 -23.68 -20.90
C GLY A 343 -32.34 -24.83 -20.25
N GLY A 344 -33.02 -24.66 -19.10
CA GLY A 344 -33.90 -25.71 -18.57
C GLY A 344 -33.20 -27.00 -18.08
N LEU A 345 -31.95 -26.94 -17.62
CA LEU A 345 -31.17 -28.12 -17.19
C LEU A 345 -31.06 -28.21 -15.64
N PRO A 346 -30.97 -29.43 -15.07
CA PRO A 346 -30.79 -29.63 -13.63
C PRO A 346 -29.43 -29.10 -13.15
N ILE A 347 -29.42 -28.49 -11.96
CA ILE A 347 -28.20 -28.00 -11.28
C ILE A 347 -27.86 -28.99 -10.16
N GLU A 348 -26.68 -29.60 -10.22
CA GLU A 348 -26.13 -30.47 -9.15
C GLU A 348 -24.86 -29.80 -8.59
N GLY A 349 -24.82 -29.60 -7.27
CA GLY A 349 -23.66 -29.06 -6.56
C GLY A 349 -23.11 -30.06 -5.55
N ARG A 350 -21.79 -30.28 -5.56
CA ARG A 350 -21.08 -31.15 -4.60
C ARG A 350 -19.94 -30.40 -3.89
N PRO A 351 -20.23 -29.62 -2.83
CA PRO A 351 -19.17 -29.06 -2.01
C PRO A 351 -18.52 -30.17 -1.17
N GLN A 352 -17.20 -30.34 -1.29
CA GLN A 352 -16.41 -31.19 -0.39
C GLN A 352 -15.40 -30.33 0.36
N VAL A 353 -15.63 -30.11 1.66
CA VAL A 353 -14.75 -29.30 2.51
C VAL A 353 -14.10 -30.21 3.57
N ARG A 354 -12.78 -30.11 3.72
CA ARG A 354 -12.00 -30.82 4.74
C ARG A 354 -11.24 -29.77 5.54
N GLY A 355 -11.67 -29.51 6.77
CA GLY A 355 -11.05 -28.53 7.68
C GLY A 355 -10.71 -29.15 9.04
N ASP A 356 -9.70 -28.61 9.71
CA ASP A 356 -9.13 -29.08 10.98
C ASP A 356 -9.73 -28.42 12.23
N GLY A 357 -10.90 -27.78 12.08
CA GLY A 357 -11.71 -27.30 13.21
C GLY A 357 -11.41 -25.85 13.56
N GLY A 358 -12.28 -24.94 13.11
CA GLY A 358 -12.24 -23.53 13.52
C GLY A 358 -12.89 -22.56 12.55
N THR A 359 -13.04 -22.93 11.27
CA THR A 359 -13.50 -22.00 10.21
C THR A 359 -14.99 -22.19 9.90
N PRO A 360 -15.83 -21.13 9.95
CA PRO A 360 -17.19 -21.17 9.40
C PRO A 360 -17.17 -21.52 7.91
N ILE A 361 -18.08 -22.40 7.48
CA ILE A 361 -18.25 -22.78 6.07
C ILE A 361 -19.59 -22.23 5.61
N GLU A 362 -19.57 -21.25 4.70
CA GLU A 362 -20.77 -20.70 4.07
C GLU A 362 -20.90 -21.23 2.64
N ALA A 363 -22.05 -21.81 2.30
CA ALA A 363 -22.37 -22.25 0.95
C ALA A 363 -23.72 -21.66 0.52
N SER A 364 -23.73 -20.84 -0.53
CA SER A 364 -24.95 -20.27 -1.10
C SER A 364 -25.13 -20.71 -2.55
N SER A 365 -26.37 -21.07 -2.91
CA SER A 365 -26.76 -21.38 -4.29
C SER A 365 -28.07 -20.66 -4.61
N GLY A 366 -28.05 -19.77 -5.60
CA GLY A 366 -29.23 -19.04 -6.06
C GLY A 366 -29.63 -19.43 -7.48
N THR A 367 -30.93 -19.46 -7.77
CA THR A 367 -31.46 -19.72 -9.12
C THR A 367 -32.41 -18.60 -9.51
N LEU A 368 -32.21 -18.01 -10.69
CA LEU A 368 -33.14 -17.06 -11.31
C LEU A 368 -33.66 -17.70 -12.61
N GLY A 369 -34.91 -18.16 -12.62
CA GLY A 369 -35.47 -18.85 -13.77
C GLY A 369 -37.00 -18.89 -13.79
N THR A 370 -37.58 -18.98 -14.98
CA THR A 370 -39.03 -18.99 -15.22
C THR A 370 -39.61 -20.39 -15.48
N SER A 371 -38.79 -21.44 -15.44
CA SER A 371 -39.16 -22.82 -15.77
C SER A 371 -39.06 -23.76 -14.57
N PHE A 372 -39.92 -24.80 -14.57
CA PHE A 372 -39.99 -25.85 -13.56
C PHE A 372 -38.68 -26.66 -13.50
N LEU A 373 -37.91 -26.57 -12.41
CA LEU A 373 -36.71 -27.38 -12.20
C LEU A 373 -36.51 -27.70 -10.71
N PRO A 374 -36.18 -28.95 -10.34
CA PRO A 374 -35.73 -29.30 -9.00
C PRO A 374 -34.29 -28.78 -8.77
N ILE A 375 -34.03 -28.23 -7.58
CA ILE A 375 -32.67 -27.95 -7.10
C ILE A 375 -32.26 -29.15 -6.24
N GLN A 376 -31.22 -29.87 -6.65
CA GLN A 376 -30.68 -30.99 -5.88
C GLN A 376 -29.27 -30.62 -5.38
N SER A 377 -29.09 -30.56 -4.07
CA SER A 377 -27.80 -30.28 -3.44
C SER A 377 -27.38 -31.48 -2.60
N THR A 378 -26.25 -32.10 -2.95
CA THR A 378 -25.68 -33.23 -2.20
C THR A 378 -24.32 -32.83 -1.65
N GLY A 379 -24.24 -32.64 -0.34
CA GLY A 379 -23.00 -32.27 0.36
C GLY A 379 -22.55 -33.39 1.30
N SER A 380 -21.24 -33.62 1.39
CA SER A 380 -20.63 -34.46 2.43
C SER A 380 -19.79 -33.58 3.35
N LEU A 381 -20.20 -33.47 4.61
CA LEU A 381 -19.44 -32.82 5.67
C LEU A 381 -18.79 -33.91 6.52
N SER A 382 -17.46 -33.98 6.51
CA SER A 382 -16.70 -34.85 7.41
C SER A 382 -15.88 -33.97 8.36
N PRO A 383 -16.49 -33.36 9.38
CA PRO A 383 -15.73 -32.60 10.37
C PRO A 383 -14.76 -33.53 11.11
N GLY A 384 -13.56 -33.03 11.41
CA GLY A 384 -12.75 -33.61 12.47
C GLY A 384 -13.56 -33.61 13.77
N ALA A 385 -13.43 -34.67 14.57
CA ALA A 385 -14.19 -34.82 15.82
C ALA A 385 -14.09 -33.54 16.66
N GLU A 386 -15.23 -33.08 17.19
CA GLU A 386 -15.40 -31.99 18.17
C GLU A 386 -15.73 -30.56 17.67
N ALA A 387 -16.18 -30.35 16.43
CA ALA A 387 -16.63 -29.01 15.98
C ALA A 387 -18.16 -28.82 16.00
N LEU A 388 -18.66 -27.85 16.78
CA LEU A 388 -19.98 -27.22 16.57
C LEU A 388 -19.87 -26.32 15.33
N LEU A 389 -20.50 -26.70 14.22
CA LEU A 389 -20.47 -25.93 12.97
C LEU A 389 -21.86 -25.36 12.68
N PRO A 390 -22.06 -24.03 12.66
CA PRO A 390 -23.21 -23.45 11.99
C PRO A 390 -23.03 -23.66 10.48
N PHE A 391 -24.00 -24.32 9.85
CA PHE A 391 -24.08 -24.46 8.39
C PHE A 391 -25.30 -23.68 7.93
N GLU A 392 -25.07 -22.52 7.32
CA GLU A 392 -26.14 -21.67 6.79
C GLU A 392 -26.30 -21.92 5.29
N PHE A 393 -27.53 -22.21 4.87
CA PHE A 393 -27.89 -22.38 3.47
C PHE A 393 -28.89 -21.31 3.06
N HIS A 394 -28.47 -20.39 2.20
CA HIS A 394 -29.34 -19.36 1.64
C HIS A 394 -29.77 -19.74 0.22
N ALA A 395 -31.04 -20.09 0.06
CA ALA A 395 -31.72 -20.16 -1.24
C ALA A 395 -32.66 -18.96 -1.38
N ALA A 396 -32.20 -17.90 -2.08
CA ALA A 396 -33.06 -16.78 -2.45
C ALA A 396 -33.80 -17.12 -3.76
N GLN A 397 -35.14 -17.10 -3.73
CA GLN A 397 -35.99 -17.45 -4.86
C GLN A 397 -36.95 -16.30 -5.20
N SER A 398 -37.13 -16.02 -6.49
CA SER A 398 -38.07 -15.02 -7.00
C SER A 398 -38.87 -15.65 -8.14
N ALA A 399 -39.93 -16.41 -7.82
CA ALA A 399 -40.78 -17.05 -8.83
C ALA A 399 -42.22 -17.30 -8.35
N ARG A 400 -43.16 -17.36 -9.32
CA ARG A 400 -44.62 -17.53 -9.17
C ARG A 400 -45.12 -18.99 -9.14
N ALA A 401 -44.24 -19.99 -9.02
CA ALA A 401 -44.63 -21.41 -9.05
C ALA A 401 -43.81 -22.26 -8.06
N VAL A 402 -44.42 -23.35 -7.58
CA VAL A 402 -43.93 -24.23 -6.50
C VAL A 402 -42.79 -25.14 -6.96
N ASN A 403 -41.72 -25.24 -6.15
CA ASN A 403 -40.62 -26.20 -6.33
C ASN A 403 -40.37 -27.00 -5.03
N CYS A 404 -39.88 -28.24 -5.18
CA CYS A 404 -39.33 -29.07 -4.09
C CYS A 404 -37.81 -28.86 -4.00
N ALA A 405 -37.27 -28.81 -2.78
CA ALA A 405 -35.82 -28.81 -2.53
C ALA A 405 -35.45 -30.13 -1.84
N GLU A 406 -34.50 -30.88 -2.42
CA GLU A 406 -34.03 -32.16 -1.88
C GLU A 406 -32.58 -32.01 -1.38
N TRP A 407 -32.32 -32.49 -0.16
CA TRP A 407 -31.01 -32.45 0.48
C TRP A 407 -30.67 -33.77 1.18
N SER A 408 -29.45 -34.27 0.95
CA SER A 408 -28.83 -35.35 1.73
C SER A 408 -27.54 -34.87 2.42
N THR A 409 -27.33 -35.27 3.67
CA THR A 409 -26.08 -35.08 4.41
C THR A 409 -25.69 -36.38 5.13
N ILE A 410 -24.40 -36.70 5.19
CA ILE A 410 -23.85 -37.83 5.96
C ILE A 410 -23.16 -37.23 7.19
N GLN A 411 -23.60 -37.62 8.39
CA GLN A 411 -23.14 -37.03 9.66
C GLN A 411 -22.41 -38.05 10.55
N PRO A 412 -21.36 -37.64 11.29
CA PRO A 412 -20.90 -38.37 12.47
C PRO A 412 -21.89 -38.20 13.65
N LEU A 413 -21.95 -39.19 14.55
CA LEU A 413 -22.99 -39.37 15.57
C LEU A 413 -23.19 -38.17 16.54
N ASP A 414 -22.21 -37.28 16.65
CA ASP A 414 -22.14 -36.22 17.67
C ASP A 414 -22.28 -34.78 17.11
N ALA A 415 -22.63 -34.61 15.83
CA ALA A 415 -22.77 -33.27 15.22
C ALA A 415 -24.20 -32.71 15.35
N ALA A 416 -24.35 -31.55 16.00
CA ALA A 416 -25.60 -30.78 15.99
C ALA A 416 -25.54 -29.71 14.89
N ILE A 417 -26.43 -29.79 13.89
CA ILE A 417 -26.55 -28.78 12.84
C ILE A 417 -27.77 -27.89 13.12
N ALA A 418 -27.58 -26.57 13.08
CA ALA A 418 -28.65 -25.59 12.94
C ALA A 418 -28.86 -25.32 11.45
N ILE A 419 -30.08 -25.50 10.95
CA ILE A 419 -30.46 -25.20 9.56
C ILE A 419 -31.38 -23.99 9.60
N GLU A 420 -30.97 -22.88 8.99
CA GLU A 420 -31.79 -21.69 8.78
C GLU A 420 -32.18 -21.59 7.30
N LEU A 421 -33.49 -21.51 7.02
CA LEU A 421 -34.04 -21.44 5.65
C LEU A 421 -34.78 -20.10 5.48
N LEU A 422 -34.15 -19.16 4.77
CA LEU A 422 -34.75 -17.84 4.50
C LEU A 422 -35.42 -17.83 3.11
N ALA A 423 -36.76 -17.95 3.06
CA ALA A 423 -37.54 -17.86 1.82
C ALA A 423 -38.31 -16.51 1.75
N THR A 424 -38.00 -15.66 0.78
CA THR A 424 -38.73 -14.40 0.53
C THR A 424 -39.79 -14.60 -0.55
N ARG A 425 -41.04 -14.14 -0.33
CA ARG A 425 -42.19 -14.37 -1.24
C ARG A 425 -42.82 -13.09 -1.78
N PRO A 426 -43.46 -13.21 -2.97
CA PRO A 426 -44.79 -12.66 -3.19
C PRO A 426 -45.78 -13.76 -3.63
N GLY A 427 -46.56 -14.33 -2.70
CA GLY A 427 -47.72 -15.20 -3.02
C GLY A 427 -47.93 -16.45 -2.15
N GLU A 428 -49.20 -16.84 -1.97
CA GLU A 428 -49.67 -17.97 -1.14
C GLU A 428 -49.58 -19.32 -1.88
N THR A 429 -48.43 -20.00 -1.84
CA THR A 429 -48.35 -21.44 -2.17
C THR A 429 -47.49 -22.22 -1.17
N MET A 430 -47.77 -23.51 -0.98
CA MET A 430 -47.07 -24.40 -0.03
C MET A 430 -45.75 -24.92 -0.63
N PHE A 431 -44.74 -25.11 0.24
CA PHE A 431 -43.48 -25.78 -0.05
C PHE A 431 -43.55 -27.24 0.43
N ASP A 432 -43.06 -28.18 -0.37
CA ASP A 432 -42.82 -29.56 0.05
C ASP A 432 -41.32 -29.74 0.30
N LEU A 433 -40.95 -30.20 1.50
CA LEU A 433 -39.55 -30.41 1.91
C LEU A 433 -39.38 -31.89 2.31
N GLU A 434 -38.46 -32.58 1.65
CA GLU A 434 -38.08 -33.96 1.98
C GLU A 434 -36.66 -33.95 2.58
N CYS A 435 -36.51 -34.49 3.78
CA CYS A 435 -35.24 -34.50 4.51
C CYS A 435 -34.92 -35.91 5.01
N LEU A 436 -33.73 -36.41 4.64
CA LEU A 436 -33.23 -37.74 5.03
C LEU A 436 -32.21 -37.68 6.19
N ALA A 437 -32.13 -36.55 6.91
CA ALA A 437 -31.17 -36.38 8.00
C ALA A 437 -31.61 -37.08 9.30
N ASN A 438 -30.70 -37.86 9.89
CA ASN A 438 -30.88 -38.46 11.21
C ASN A 438 -30.71 -37.39 12.31
N GLY A 439 -31.78 -36.63 12.58
CA GLY A 439 -31.82 -35.64 13.67
C GLY A 439 -31.46 -34.23 13.20
N ALA A 440 -32.49 -33.43 12.91
CA ALA A 440 -32.35 -32.02 12.57
C ALA A 440 -33.20 -31.16 13.51
N LYS A 441 -32.67 -30.01 13.93
CA LYS A 441 -33.44 -28.95 14.59
C LYS A 441 -33.83 -27.94 13.52
N ILE A 442 -35.12 -27.86 13.23
CA ILE A 442 -35.66 -27.05 12.14
C ILE A 442 -36.37 -25.82 12.74
N LEU A 443 -35.95 -24.61 12.35
CA LEU A 443 -36.59 -23.33 12.67
C LEU A 443 -37.21 -22.78 11.39
N ILE A 444 -38.53 -22.52 11.39
CA ILE A 444 -39.27 -22.08 10.20
C ILE A 444 -40.29 -21.01 10.57
N ASP A 445 -40.37 -19.94 9.76
CA ASP A 445 -41.33 -18.84 9.91
C ASP A 445 -42.51 -18.88 8.89
N VAL A 446 -42.64 -19.95 8.11
CA VAL A 446 -43.70 -20.14 7.08
C VAL A 446 -44.41 -21.51 7.17
N PRO A 447 -45.65 -21.66 6.65
CA PRO A 447 -46.36 -22.94 6.64
C PRO A 447 -45.66 -23.99 5.76
N LEU A 448 -45.46 -25.22 6.28
CA LEU A 448 -44.76 -26.33 5.60
C LEU A 448 -45.56 -27.64 5.65
N CYS A 449 -45.44 -28.47 4.60
CA CYS A 449 -45.82 -29.88 4.61
C CYS A 449 -44.55 -30.74 4.73
N LEU A 450 -44.48 -31.64 5.72
CA LEU A 450 -43.33 -32.53 5.97
C LEU A 450 -43.71 -33.98 5.66
N GLN A 451 -42.96 -34.62 4.76
CA GLN A 451 -42.99 -36.06 4.52
C GLN A 451 -41.64 -36.66 4.94
N TRP A 452 -41.68 -37.87 5.50
CA TRP A 452 -40.51 -38.64 5.90
C TRP A 452 -40.59 -40.00 5.22
N ALA A 453 -39.48 -40.49 4.68
CA ALA A 453 -39.40 -41.82 4.07
C ALA A 453 -39.39 -42.93 5.14
N ASP A 454 -38.76 -42.69 6.31
CA ASP A 454 -38.77 -43.58 7.48
C ASP A 454 -38.94 -42.76 8.77
N PRO A 455 -39.80 -43.20 9.72
CA PRO A 455 -40.02 -42.45 10.96
C PRO A 455 -38.75 -42.49 11.84
N PRO A 456 -38.19 -41.34 12.26
CA PRO A 456 -37.02 -41.32 13.13
C PRO A 456 -37.35 -41.96 14.47
N ILE A 457 -36.54 -42.95 14.89
CA ILE A 457 -36.82 -43.75 16.10
C ILE A 457 -36.89 -42.88 17.37
N LEU A 458 -36.23 -41.71 17.42
CA LEU A 458 -36.34 -40.77 18.53
C LEU A 458 -36.00 -39.32 18.08
N ALA A 459 -36.92 -38.62 17.43
CA ALA A 459 -36.77 -37.18 17.19
C ALA A 459 -37.78 -36.36 18.05
N PRO A 460 -37.34 -35.57 19.04
CA PRO A 460 -38.22 -34.60 19.69
C PRO A 460 -38.45 -33.41 18.74
N VAL A 461 -39.66 -33.29 18.20
CA VAL A 461 -40.10 -32.08 17.50
C VAL A 461 -40.50 -31.04 18.57
N VAL A 462 -39.74 -29.95 18.67
CA VAL A 462 -40.09 -28.80 19.51
C VAL A 462 -40.94 -27.85 18.67
N ALA A 463 -42.25 -27.88 18.89
CA ALA A 463 -43.20 -27.00 18.22
C ALA A 463 -44.08 -26.29 19.24
N SER A 464 -44.31 -25.01 19.03
CA SER A 464 -44.62 -24.10 20.11
C SER A 464 -46.10 -24.07 20.56
N THR A 465 -47.02 -24.88 20.01
CA THR A 465 -48.36 -25.16 20.60
C THR A 465 -48.89 -26.58 20.32
N ARG A 466 -49.92 -27.00 21.09
CA ARG A 466 -50.45 -28.37 21.26
C ARG A 466 -51.09 -29.01 20.02
N LEU A 467 -50.93 -30.33 19.95
CA LEU A 467 -51.33 -31.24 18.86
C LEU A 467 -52.76 -31.79 19.05
N LEU A 468 -53.63 -31.75 18.03
CA LEU A 468 -54.86 -32.55 17.95
C LEU A 468 -54.92 -33.30 16.61
N ARG A 469 -55.19 -34.61 16.66
CA ARG A 469 -55.13 -35.54 15.52
C ARG A 469 -56.45 -35.58 14.74
N SER A 470 -56.35 -35.65 13.41
CA SER A 470 -57.31 -36.37 12.56
C SER A 470 -56.57 -37.48 11.79
N PRO A 471 -57.20 -38.62 11.47
CA PRO A 471 -56.52 -39.73 10.81
C PRO A 471 -56.09 -39.36 9.39
N GLY A 472 -54.81 -39.54 9.07
CA GLY A 472 -54.30 -39.66 7.69
C GLY A 472 -53.63 -38.44 7.06
N ARG A 473 -53.66 -37.23 7.65
CA ARG A 473 -52.89 -36.07 7.16
C ARG A 473 -52.48 -35.17 8.32
N VAL A 474 -51.20 -34.79 8.39
CA VAL A 474 -50.70 -33.82 9.38
C VAL A 474 -50.66 -32.45 8.72
N ARG A 475 -51.46 -31.50 9.21
CA ARG A 475 -51.31 -30.06 8.90
C ARG A 475 -50.82 -29.36 10.16
N VAL A 476 -49.76 -28.56 10.05
CA VAL A 476 -49.14 -27.83 11.16
C VAL A 476 -49.46 -26.35 11.03
N LEU A 477 -50.20 -25.79 12.00
CA LEU A 477 -50.38 -24.36 12.20
C LEU A 477 -50.30 -24.09 13.70
N ALA A 478 -49.29 -23.35 14.19
CA ALA A 478 -49.01 -23.23 15.63
C ALA A 478 -48.30 -21.91 16.03
N GLY A 479 -48.61 -21.39 17.23
CA GLY A 479 -48.03 -20.20 17.89
C GLY A 479 -47.10 -20.56 19.08
N ARG A 480 -46.59 -19.59 19.88
CA ARG A 480 -45.39 -19.69 20.76
C ARG A 480 -45.61 -20.43 22.13
N GLY A 481 -44.67 -21.31 22.59
CA GLY A 481 -44.57 -21.86 23.97
C GLY A 481 -44.65 -23.37 24.34
N SER A 482 -44.75 -24.38 23.46
CA SER A 482 -45.03 -25.80 23.83
C SER A 482 -44.02 -26.85 23.31
N LEU A 483 -44.07 -28.09 23.84
CA LEU A 483 -43.16 -29.20 23.51
C LEU A 483 -43.87 -30.57 23.68
N HIS A 484 -43.79 -31.48 22.69
CA HIS A 484 -44.47 -32.79 22.74
C HIS A 484 -43.60 -33.94 22.20
N ARG A 485 -43.62 -35.11 22.86
CA ARG A 485 -43.00 -36.36 22.36
C ARG A 485 -43.99 -37.14 21.49
N LEU A 486 -43.56 -37.53 20.30
CA LEU A 486 -44.24 -38.55 19.48
C LEU A 486 -43.86 -39.94 20.00
N ARG A 487 -44.84 -40.82 20.25
CA ARG A 487 -44.62 -42.27 20.36
C ARG A 487 -45.12 -42.94 19.08
N GLY A 488 -44.26 -43.75 18.46
CA GLY A 488 -44.59 -44.56 17.30
C GLY A 488 -45.60 -45.66 17.64
N LEU A 489 -46.29 -46.14 16.62
CA LEU A 489 -46.86 -47.49 16.58
C LEU A 489 -45.80 -48.44 16.04
#